data_AF-A0ABD1Y5K4-F1
#
_entry.id   AF-A0ABD1Y5K4-F1
#
_cell.length_a   1.000
_cell.length_b   1.000
_cell.length_c   1.000
_cell.angle_alpha   90.00
_cell.angle_beta   90.00
_cell.angle_gamma   90.00
#
_symmetry.space_group_name_H-M   'P 1'
#
loop_
_entity.id
_entity.type
_entity.pdbx_description
1 polymer ?
#
loop_
_entity_poly.entity_id
_entity_poly.type
_entity_poly.pdbx_seq_one_letter_code
_entity_poly.pdbx_strand_id
1 'polypeptide(L)'
;MHVFTDGSPTERPNDFGDDPATASQQVAEMIGLSTKLTKVLAEELNLTDEDPILAIRVNDVWTAIHSQATADAILDDIATYNMVPPNRRDAATGHRWIFHFNKSSDIDDCHDQVLANSPNAFF
;
A
#
# COMPACT_ATOMS: atom_id res chain seq x y z
N MET A 1 51.34 -21.72 17.99
CA MET A 1 49.94 -22.16 18.13
C MET A 1 49.10 -21.13 17.39
N HIS A 2 48.60 -21.50 16.21
CA HIS A 2 47.72 -20.65 15.40
C HIS A 2 46.28 -20.81 15.90
N VAL A 3 45.58 -19.68 16.04
CA VAL A 3 44.13 -19.59 15.79
C VAL A 3 43.85 -18.21 15.18
N PHE A 4 43.50 -18.17 13.88
CA PHE A 4 42.66 -17.15 13.24
C PHE A 4 41.21 -17.62 13.47
N THR A 5 40.20 -16.77 13.65
CA THR A 5 39.39 -16.04 12.64
C THR A 5 38.32 -15.25 13.43
N ASP A 6 38.04 -13.97 13.22
CA ASP A 6 37.37 -13.30 12.08
C ASP A 6 35.94 -12.86 12.49
N GLY A 7 35.57 -11.68 11.99
CA GLY A 7 34.21 -11.24 11.65
C GLY A 7 33.09 -11.36 12.68
N SER A 8 32.62 -10.22 13.17
CA SER A 8 31.25 -9.77 12.90
C SER A 8 31.08 -8.32 13.36
N PRO A 9 30.85 -7.34 12.45
CA PRO A 9 30.28 -6.08 12.85
C PRO A 9 28.90 -6.37 13.44
N THR A 10 28.61 -5.76 14.57
CA THR A 10 27.28 -5.80 15.20
C THR A 10 26.28 -5.20 14.20
N GLU A 11 25.55 -6.05 13.49
CA GLU A 11 24.45 -5.63 12.65
C GLU A 11 23.47 -4.83 13.51
N ARG A 12 23.27 -3.57 13.12
CA ARG A 12 22.14 -2.80 13.60
C ARG A 12 20.89 -3.49 13.04
N PRO A 13 19.90 -3.88 13.85
CA PRO A 13 18.64 -4.34 13.30
C PRO A 13 17.88 -3.09 12.87
N ASN A 14 18.16 -2.58 11.68
CA ASN A 14 17.40 -1.53 10.99
C ASN A 14 17.81 -1.57 9.52
N ASP A 15 17.57 -2.70 8.87
CA ASP A 15 17.47 -2.77 7.42
C ASP A 15 16.06 -3.29 7.15
N PHE A 16 15.13 -2.37 6.92
CA PHE A 16 13.77 -2.70 6.53
C PHE A 16 13.84 -3.20 5.09
N GLY A 17 14.11 -4.51 4.97
CA GLY A 17 14.13 -5.33 3.77
C GLY A 17 13.98 -4.61 2.43
N ASP A 18 15.10 -4.47 1.73
CA ASP A 18 15.17 -4.12 0.30
C ASP A 18 14.48 -5.15 -0.64
N ASP A 19 13.73 -6.13 -0.11
CA ASP A 19 13.02 -7.15 -0.89
C ASP A 19 11.51 -6.86 -0.94
N PRO A 20 10.96 -6.48 -2.13
CA PRO A 20 9.54 -6.28 -2.36
C PRO A 20 8.64 -7.44 -1.94
N ALA A 21 9.15 -8.68 -1.96
CA ALA A 21 8.41 -9.86 -1.52
C ALA A 21 8.16 -9.83 0.00
N THR A 22 9.15 -9.38 0.78
CA THR A 22 9.02 -9.27 2.24
C THR A 22 8.09 -8.10 2.60
N ALA A 23 8.23 -6.95 1.93
CA ALA A 23 7.37 -5.79 2.13
C ALA A 23 5.90 -6.08 1.79
N SER A 24 5.64 -6.71 0.63
CA SER A 24 4.28 -7.10 0.22
C SER A 24 3.62 -8.05 1.20
N GLN A 25 4.37 -9.01 1.76
CA GLN A 25 3.84 -9.96 2.72
C GLN A 25 3.47 -9.29 4.05
N GLN A 26 4.32 -8.39 4.55
CA GLN A 26 4.04 -7.62 5.77
C GLN A 26 2.81 -6.73 5.61
N VAL A 27 2.72 -5.97 4.50
CA VAL A 27 1.55 -5.13 4.22
C VAL A 27 0.29 -5.97 4.05
N ALA A 28 0.38 -7.10 3.34
CA ALA A 28 -0.73 -8.02 3.15
C ALA A 28 -1.23 -8.61 4.48
N GLU A 29 -0.34 -8.93 5.42
CA GLU A 29 -0.72 -9.39 6.76
C GLU A 29 -1.39 -8.27 7.57
N MET A 30 -0.87 -7.04 7.50
CA MET A 30 -1.40 -5.88 8.21
C MET A 30 -2.83 -5.53 7.77
N ILE A 31 -3.07 -5.45 6.46
CA ILE A 31 -4.40 -5.13 5.92
C ILE A 31 -5.24 -6.38 5.64
N GLY A 32 -4.73 -7.58 5.94
CA GLY A 32 -5.42 -8.87 5.81
C GLY A 32 -5.86 -9.21 4.38
N LEU A 33 -4.94 -9.12 3.41
CA LEU A 33 -5.13 -9.56 2.03
C LEU A 33 -5.08 -11.08 1.90
N SER A 34 -5.77 -11.62 0.88
CA SER A 34 -5.62 -13.03 0.49
C SER A 34 -4.27 -13.28 -0.21
N THR A 35 -3.78 -14.51 -0.21
CA THR A 35 -2.54 -14.90 -0.92
C THR A 35 -2.53 -14.49 -2.40
N LYS A 36 -3.69 -14.49 -3.07
CA LYS A 36 -3.79 -14.02 -4.46
C LYS A 36 -3.49 -12.52 -4.57
N LEU A 37 -4.06 -11.72 -3.66
CA LEU A 37 -3.85 -10.27 -3.62
C LEU A 37 -2.44 -9.91 -3.14
N THR A 38 -1.85 -10.70 -2.23
CA THR A 38 -0.44 -10.54 -1.84
C THR A 38 0.49 -10.68 -3.04
N LYS A 39 0.24 -11.65 -3.94
CA LYS A 39 1.04 -11.81 -5.17
C LYS A 39 0.94 -10.60 -6.09
N VAL A 40 -0.27 -10.07 -6.27
CA VAL A 40 -0.49 -8.85 -7.05
C VAL A 40 0.27 -7.68 -6.44
N LEU A 41 0.22 -7.49 -5.12
CA LEU A 41 0.96 -6.42 -4.45
C LEU A 41 2.48 -6.58 -4.61
N ALA A 42 2.99 -7.82 -4.53
CA ALA A 42 4.40 -8.10 -4.76
C ALA A 42 4.81 -7.79 -6.21
N GLU A 43 3.97 -8.14 -7.20
CA GLU A 43 4.22 -7.81 -8.61
C GLU A 43 4.26 -6.29 -8.81
N GLU A 44 3.30 -5.56 -8.25
CA GLU A 44 3.24 -4.10 -8.34
C GLU A 44 4.46 -3.42 -7.68
N LEU A 45 4.85 -3.86 -6.48
CA LEU A 45 6.05 -3.34 -5.80
C LEU A 45 7.35 -3.65 -6.54
N ASN A 46 7.38 -4.68 -7.41
CA ASN A 46 8.53 -4.98 -8.27
C ASN A 46 8.50 -4.21 -9.60
N LEU A 47 7.36 -3.66 -10.02
CA LEU A 47 7.23 -2.89 -11.25
C LEU A 47 7.64 -1.43 -11.07
N THR A 48 7.51 -0.90 -9.85
CA THR A 48 7.76 0.50 -9.55
C THR A 48 8.92 0.63 -8.58
N ASP A 49 10.14 0.65 -9.12
CA ASP A 49 11.35 0.92 -8.34
C ASP A 49 11.37 2.33 -7.71
N GLU A 50 10.46 3.24 -8.12
CA GLU A 50 10.47 4.65 -7.68
C GLU A 50 9.12 5.23 -7.20
N ASP A 51 7.97 4.62 -7.53
CA ASP A 51 6.66 5.20 -7.19
C ASP A 51 6.11 4.65 -5.87
N PRO A 52 5.80 5.51 -4.88
CA PRO A 52 5.12 5.09 -3.67
C PRO A 52 3.72 4.50 -3.94
N ILE A 53 3.46 3.34 -3.36
CA ILE A 53 2.18 2.63 -3.47
C ILE A 53 1.36 2.79 -2.19
N LEU A 54 0.07 3.09 -2.36
CA LEU A 54 -0.95 2.97 -1.33
C LEU A 54 -1.82 1.75 -1.61
N ALA A 55 -1.75 0.74 -0.74
CA ALA A 55 -2.62 -0.43 -0.76
C ALA A 55 -3.66 -0.32 0.36
N ILE A 56 -4.94 -0.52 0.03
CA ILE A 56 -6.05 -0.33 0.96
C ILE A 56 -6.95 -1.55 1.00
N ARG A 57 -7.42 -1.95 2.19
CA ARG A 57 -8.56 -2.85 2.34
C ARG A 57 -9.79 -2.10 2.85
N VAL A 58 -10.90 -2.22 2.14
CA VAL A 58 -12.20 -1.71 2.61
C VAL A 58 -12.63 -2.44 3.88
N ASN A 59 -13.17 -1.71 4.85
CA ASN A 59 -13.73 -2.30 6.05
C ASN A 59 -15.14 -2.84 5.79
N ASP A 60 -15.27 -4.17 5.70
CA ASP A 60 -16.54 -4.84 5.45
C ASP A 60 -17.66 -4.47 6.44
N VAL A 61 -17.30 -4.23 7.72
CA VAL A 61 -18.27 -3.82 8.75
C VAL A 61 -18.79 -2.42 8.47
N TRP A 62 -17.91 -1.53 8.04
CA TRP A 62 -18.28 -0.15 7.67
C TRP A 62 -19.13 -0.14 6.39
N THR A 63 -18.74 -0.93 5.40
CA THR A 63 -19.46 -1.09 4.13
C THR A 63 -20.84 -1.69 4.32
N ALA A 64 -21.02 -2.61 5.27
CA ALA A 64 -22.33 -3.15 5.61
C ALA A 64 -23.31 -2.07 6.13
N ILE A 65 -22.78 -0.98 6.71
CA ILE A 65 -23.56 0.15 7.24
C ILE A 65 -23.81 1.21 6.16
N HIS A 66 -22.80 1.52 5.34
CA HIS A 66 -22.82 2.67 4.40
C HIS A 66 -23.02 2.28 2.94
N SER A 67 -23.06 0.99 2.63
CA SER A 67 -23.12 0.37 1.30
C SER A 67 -21.81 0.30 0.51
N GLN A 68 -21.73 -0.70 -0.38
CA GLN A 68 -20.62 -0.87 -1.32
C GLN A 68 -20.47 0.33 -2.26
N ALA A 69 -21.57 0.95 -2.69
CA ALA A 69 -21.52 2.10 -3.59
C ALA A 69 -20.78 3.30 -2.95
N THR A 70 -20.96 3.50 -1.64
CA THR A 70 -20.24 4.55 -0.90
C THR A 70 -18.76 4.22 -0.75
N ALA A 71 -18.43 2.95 -0.47
CA ALA A 71 -17.04 2.51 -0.43
C ALA A 71 -16.35 2.71 -1.79
N ASP A 72 -17.03 2.35 -2.89
CA ASP A 72 -16.52 2.52 -4.25
C ASP A 72 -16.31 4.01 -4.60
N ALA A 73 -17.19 4.90 -4.14
CA ALA A 73 -17.04 6.34 -4.34
C ALA A 73 -15.77 6.89 -3.67
N ILE A 74 -15.45 6.43 -2.46
CA ILE A 74 -14.24 6.85 -1.77
C ILE A 74 -12.98 6.28 -2.45
N LEU A 75 -13.04 5.03 -2.95
CA LEU A 75 -11.98 4.47 -3.77
C LEU A 75 -11.78 5.28 -5.06
N ASP A 76 -12.85 5.82 -5.65
CA ASP A 76 -12.77 6.74 -6.79
C ASP A 76 -12.18 8.10 -6.41
N ASP A 77 -12.48 8.63 -5.22
CA ASP A 77 -11.86 9.86 -4.70
C ASP A 77 -10.36 9.68 -4.52
N ILE A 78 -9.91 8.54 -3.96
CA ILE A 78 -8.49 8.20 -3.85
C ILE A 78 -7.86 8.07 -5.25
N ALA A 79 -8.52 7.35 -6.15
CA ALA A 79 -8.04 7.14 -7.51
C ALA A 79 -7.85 8.46 -8.28
N THR A 80 -8.63 9.49 -7.96
CA THR A 80 -8.62 10.78 -8.66
C THR A 80 -7.97 11.91 -7.87
N TYR A 81 -7.45 11.63 -6.67
CA TYR A 81 -6.88 12.63 -5.79
C TYR A 81 -5.74 13.43 -6.45
N ASN A 82 -5.93 14.74 -6.59
CA ASN A 82 -5.02 15.67 -7.29
C ASN A 82 -4.68 15.27 -8.74
N MET A 83 -5.54 14.48 -9.38
CA MET A 83 -5.38 14.07 -10.78
C MET A 83 -6.26 14.93 -11.70
N VAL A 84 -5.73 15.28 -12.87
CA VAL A 84 -6.52 15.91 -13.93
C VAL A 84 -7.22 14.80 -14.74
N PRO A 85 -8.56 14.83 -14.90
CA PRO A 85 -9.28 13.85 -15.71
C PRO A 85 -8.71 13.75 -17.14
N PRO A 86 -8.61 12.55 -17.75
CA PRO A 86 -9.17 11.27 -17.27
C PRO A 86 -8.18 10.43 -16.44
N ASN A 87 -7.09 11.01 -15.94
CA ASN A 87 -6.04 10.26 -15.26
C ASN A 87 -6.51 9.72 -13.89
N ARG A 88 -6.03 8.52 -13.53
CA ARG A 88 -6.30 7.87 -12.25
C ARG A 88 -5.07 7.13 -11.72
N ARG A 89 -4.98 6.97 -10.40
CA ARG A 89 -3.87 6.30 -9.69
C ARG A 89 -3.93 4.77 -9.74
N ASP A 90 -5.09 4.20 -10.03
CA ASP A 90 -5.32 2.75 -10.20
C ASP A 90 -5.29 2.31 -11.67
N ALA A 91 -5.09 3.23 -12.61
CA ALA A 91 -5.18 2.94 -14.04
C ALA A 91 -4.09 1.98 -14.53
N ALA A 92 -2.88 2.06 -13.96
CA ALA A 92 -1.76 1.21 -14.34
C ALA A 92 -1.94 -0.23 -13.88
N THR A 93 -2.55 -0.43 -12.71
CA THR A 93 -2.72 -1.75 -12.07
C THR A 93 -4.02 -2.42 -12.51
N GLY A 94 -5.05 -1.62 -12.84
CA GLY A 94 -6.41 -2.12 -13.03
C GLY A 94 -7.06 -2.63 -11.73
N HIS A 95 -6.44 -2.36 -10.59
CA HIS A 95 -6.86 -2.83 -9.28
C HIS A 95 -7.35 -1.66 -8.42
N ARG A 96 -8.66 -1.62 -8.14
CA ARG A 96 -9.34 -0.59 -7.32
C ARG A 96 -9.04 -0.72 -5.80
N TRP A 97 -7.79 -0.96 -5.46
CA TRP A 97 -7.28 -1.10 -4.10
C TRP A 97 -5.76 -0.88 -4.01
N ILE A 98 -5.08 -0.69 -5.16
CA ILE A 98 -3.67 -0.29 -5.26
C ILE A 98 -3.60 1.02 -6.03
N PHE A 99 -2.99 2.04 -5.43
CA PHE A 99 -2.89 3.37 -5.99
C PHE A 99 -1.44 3.83 -6.03
N HIS A 100 -1.00 4.25 -7.21
CA HIS A 100 0.35 4.78 -7.42
C HIS A 100 0.40 6.29 -7.19
N PHE A 101 1.37 6.72 -6.39
CA PHE A 101 1.62 8.11 -6.08
C PHE A 101 3.00 8.52 -6.58
N ASN A 102 3.16 9.81 -6.90
CA ASN A 102 4.45 10.34 -7.35
C ASN A 102 5.42 10.58 -6.17
N LYS A 103 4.88 10.69 -4.95
CA LYS A 103 5.63 10.96 -3.72
C LYS A 103 4.83 10.53 -2.50
N SER A 104 5.52 10.13 -1.45
CA SER A 104 4.91 9.63 -0.22
C SER A 104 4.07 10.70 0.51
N SER A 105 4.46 11.97 0.43
CA SER A 105 3.68 13.06 1.04
C SER A 105 2.25 13.16 0.49
N ASP A 106 2.05 12.82 -0.79
CA ASP A 106 0.70 12.84 -1.37
C ASP A 106 -0.17 11.69 -0.84
N ILE A 107 0.44 10.60 -0.36
CA ILE A 107 -0.26 9.51 0.32
C ILE A 107 -0.79 10.02 1.65
N ASP A 108 0.05 10.70 2.44
CA ASP A 108 -0.35 11.26 3.73
C ASP A 108 -1.51 12.26 3.57
N ASP A 109 -1.39 13.21 2.63
CA ASP A 109 -2.44 14.21 2.37
C ASP A 109 -3.74 13.55 1.88
N CYS A 110 -3.65 12.52 1.03
CA CYS A 110 -4.81 11.76 0.56
C CYS A 110 -5.47 10.98 1.71
N HIS A 111 -4.66 10.32 2.54
CA HIS A 111 -5.11 9.54 3.68
C HIS A 111 -5.86 10.43 4.69
N ASP A 112 -5.29 11.58 5.04
CA ASP A 112 -5.91 12.51 5.98
C ASP A 112 -7.25 13.05 5.45
N GLN A 113 -7.32 13.37 4.15
CA GLN A 113 -8.57 13.79 3.53
C GLN A 113 -9.64 12.69 3.53
N VAL A 114 -9.25 11.44 3.24
CA VAL A 114 -10.18 10.30 3.27
C VAL A 114 -10.66 10.01 4.69
N LEU A 115 -9.77 10.00 5.69
CA LEU A 115 -10.14 9.78 7.08
C LEU A 115 -11.02 10.90 7.65
N ALA A 116 -10.78 12.15 7.25
CA ALA A 116 -11.62 13.28 7.66
C ALA A 116 -13.07 13.12 7.18
N ASN A 117 -13.27 12.55 5.98
CA ASN A 117 -14.59 12.39 5.38
C ASN A 117 -15.26 11.04 5.69
N SER A 118 -14.48 10.00 6.00
CA SER A 118 -14.97 8.64 6.16
C SER A 118 -14.14 7.85 7.17
N PRO A 119 -14.29 8.17 8.47
CA PRO A 119 -13.51 7.52 9.52
C PRO A 119 -13.82 6.01 9.58
N ASN A 120 -12.77 5.20 9.70
CA ASN A 120 -12.81 3.72 9.78
C ASN A 120 -13.34 3.00 8.54
N ALA A 121 -13.44 3.68 7.39
CA ALA A 121 -13.90 3.06 6.15
C ALA A 121 -12.88 2.07 5.55
N PHE A 122 -11.60 2.19 5.93
CA PHE A 122 -10.49 1.44 5.34
C PHE A 122 -9.44 1.03 6.39
N PHE A 123 -8.65 0.02 6.04
CA PHE A 123 -7.47 -0.47 6.75
C PHE A 123 -6.24 -0.45 5.84
#